data_AF-Q9NV34-F1
#
_entry.id   AF-Q9NV34-F1
#
_cell.length_a   1.000
_cell.length_b   1.000
_cell.length_c   1.000
_cell.angle_alpha   90.00
_cell.angle_beta   90.00
_cell.angle_gamma   90.00
#
_symmetry.space_group_name_H-M   'P 1'
#
loop_
_entity.id
_entity.type
_entity.pdbx_description
1 polymer ?
#
loop_
_entity_poly.entity_id
_entity_poly.type
_entity_poly.pdbx_seq_one_letter_code
_entity_poly.pdbx_strand_id
1 'polypeptide(L)'
;MIRTNVSHVVGQLDDIRKNPRKFVCLNDNIDHNHKDAQTVKAVLRDFYESMFPIPSQFELPREYRNRFLHMHELQEWRAYRDKLKFWTHCVLATLIMFTIFSFFAEQLIALKRKIFPRRRIHKEASPNRIRV
;
A
#
# COMPACT_ATOMS: atom_id res chain seq x y z
N MET A 1 -13.74 -33.85 -3.08
CA MET A 1 -13.16 -33.06 -1.96
C MET A 1 -11.73 -33.50 -1.76
N ILE A 2 -10.78 -32.57 -1.79
CA ILE A 2 -9.35 -32.85 -1.62
C ILE A 2 -9.00 -32.80 -0.13
N ARG A 3 -8.39 -33.85 0.41
CA ARG A 3 -7.96 -33.94 1.83
C ARG A 3 -6.46 -33.69 1.97
N THR A 4 -5.94 -33.64 3.20
CA THR A 4 -4.51 -33.44 3.49
C THR A 4 -3.60 -34.63 3.20
N ASN A 5 -4.16 -35.81 2.94
CA ASN A 5 -3.38 -37.03 2.67
C ASN A 5 -2.91 -37.06 1.21
N VAL A 6 -1.61 -36.85 0.99
CA VAL A 6 -1.00 -36.77 -0.35
C VAL A 6 -1.31 -38.00 -1.20
N SER A 7 -1.16 -39.21 -0.66
CA SER A 7 -1.36 -40.46 -1.41
C SER A 7 -2.78 -40.57 -1.97
N HIS A 8 -3.77 -40.17 -1.19
CA HIS A 8 -5.16 -40.17 -1.62
C HIS A 8 -5.42 -39.11 -2.70
N VAL A 9 -4.83 -37.92 -2.55
CA VAL A 9 -4.98 -36.83 -3.53
C VAL A 9 -4.36 -37.20 -4.87
N VAL A 10 -3.15 -37.75 -4.88
CA VAL A 10 -2.49 -38.19 -6.13
C VAL A 10 -3.36 -39.21 -6.87
N GLY A 11 -3.85 -40.24 -6.18
CA GLY A 11 -4.73 -41.24 -6.79
C GLY A 11 -6.03 -40.64 -7.35
N GLN A 12 -6.62 -39.65 -6.67
CA GLN A 12 -7.81 -38.95 -7.19
C GLN A 12 -7.51 -38.11 -8.43
N LEU A 13 -6.38 -37.41 -8.46
CA LEU A 13 -6.00 -36.57 -9.60
C LEU A 13 -5.61 -37.42 -10.82
N ASP A 14 -4.96 -38.55 -10.60
CA ASP A 14 -4.62 -39.50 -11.66
C ASP A 14 -5.87 -40.16 -12.26
N ASP A 15 -6.88 -40.47 -11.45
CA ASP A 15 -8.18 -40.96 -11.98
C ASP A 15 -8.88 -39.91 -12.85
N ILE A 16 -8.82 -38.62 -12.46
CA ILE A 16 -9.35 -37.52 -13.28
C ILE A 16 -8.60 -37.40 -14.61
N ARG A 17 -7.27 -37.54 -14.60
CA ARG A 17 -6.46 -37.55 -15.83
C ARG A 17 -6.82 -38.73 -16.73
N LYS A 18 -7.05 -39.91 -16.15
CA LYS A 18 -7.43 -41.13 -16.88
C LYS A 18 -8.83 -41.04 -17.48
N ASN A 19 -9.77 -40.43 -16.76
CA ASN A 19 -11.18 -40.35 -17.13
C ASN A 19 -11.66 -38.90 -17.23
N PRO A 20 -11.29 -38.17 -18.30
CA PRO A 20 -11.57 -36.74 -18.41
C PRO A 20 -13.07 -36.47 -18.44
N ARG A 21 -13.52 -35.57 -17.56
CA ARG A 21 -14.91 -35.11 -17.48
C ARG A 21 -15.00 -33.68 -18.02
N LYS A 22 -16.17 -33.33 -18.59
CA LYS A 22 -16.45 -31.97 -19.08
C LYS A 22 -16.35 -30.91 -17.97
N PHE A 23 -16.74 -31.27 -16.74
CA PHE A 23 -16.68 -30.40 -15.58
C PHE A 23 -16.07 -31.14 -14.40
N VAL A 24 -15.09 -30.52 -13.75
CA VAL A 24 -14.46 -31.01 -12.52
C VAL A 24 -14.46 -29.87 -11.50
N CYS A 25 -15.07 -30.10 -10.33
CA CYS A 25 -15.02 -29.16 -9.21
C CYS A 25 -14.14 -29.76 -8.11
N LEU A 26 -13.02 -29.11 -7.82
CA LEU A 26 -12.14 -29.48 -6.72
C LEU A 26 -12.38 -28.51 -5.55
N ASN A 27 -12.85 -29.06 -4.43
CA ASN A 27 -12.99 -28.29 -3.19
C ASN A 27 -11.73 -28.48 -2.33
N ASP A 28 -11.17 -27.36 -1.87
CA ASP A 28 -10.00 -27.33 -0.99
C ASP A 28 -10.42 -27.55 0.47
N ASN A 29 -10.42 -28.81 0.90
CA ASN A 29 -10.64 -29.18 2.30
C ASN A 29 -9.31 -29.53 3.00
N ILE A 30 -8.21 -28.93 2.57
CA ILE A 30 -6.89 -29.17 3.13
C ILE A 30 -6.80 -28.44 4.47
N ASP A 31 -6.49 -29.16 5.55
CA ASP A 31 -5.96 -28.54 6.77
C ASP A 31 -4.59 -27.92 6.47
N HIS A 32 -4.58 -26.60 6.31
CA HIS A 32 -3.40 -25.81 5.94
C HIS A 32 -2.32 -25.76 7.03
N ASN A 33 -2.61 -26.19 8.25
CA ASN A 33 -1.62 -26.27 9.33
C ASN A 33 -0.86 -27.60 9.32
N HIS A 34 -1.32 -28.59 8.54
CA HIS A 34 -0.67 -29.88 8.44
C HIS A 34 0.63 -29.81 7.63
N LYS A 35 1.66 -30.55 8.05
CA LYS A 35 2.97 -30.62 7.37
C LYS A 35 2.86 -30.98 5.88
N ASP A 36 1.92 -31.86 5.53
CA ASP A 36 1.73 -32.34 4.15
C ASP A 36 0.93 -31.36 3.28
N ALA A 37 0.33 -30.31 3.86
CA ALA A 37 -0.50 -29.36 3.11
C ALA A 37 0.29 -28.64 2.01
N GLN A 38 1.59 -28.40 2.23
CA GLN A 38 2.46 -27.80 1.21
C GLN A 38 2.63 -28.74 0.01
N THR A 39 2.86 -30.03 0.26
CA THR A 39 2.98 -31.06 -0.78
C THR A 39 1.68 -31.19 -1.56
N VAL A 40 0.53 -31.24 -0.88
CA VAL A 40 -0.78 -31.31 -1.56
C VAL A 40 -1.00 -30.09 -2.45
N LYS A 41 -0.64 -28.88 -2.00
CA LYS A 41 -0.73 -27.65 -2.81
C LYS A 41 0.16 -27.70 -4.05
N ALA A 42 1.38 -28.23 -3.92
CA ALA A 42 2.29 -28.38 -5.05
C ALA A 42 1.76 -29.38 -6.09
N VAL A 43 1.23 -30.53 -5.64
CA VAL A 43 0.63 -31.55 -6.51
C VAL A 43 -0.61 -31.01 -7.24
N LEU A 44 -1.48 -30.29 -6.53
CA LEU A 44 -2.65 -29.65 -7.16
C LEU A 44 -2.24 -28.64 -8.23
N ARG A 45 -1.21 -27.84 -7.95
CA ARG A 45 -0.69 -26.86 -8.91
C ARG A 45 -0.15 -27.55 -10.16
N ASP A 46 0.66 -28.60 -9.99
CA ASP A 46 1.19 -29.40 -11.10
C ASP A 46 0.05 -30.00 -11.95
N PHE A 47 -0.98 -30.52 -11.29
CA PHE A 47 -2.17 -31.01 -11.98
C PHE A 47 -2.85 -29.94 -12.84
N TYR A 48 -3.10 -28.74 -12.29
CA TYR A 48 -3.70 -27.65 -13.06
C TYR A 48 -2.79 -27.14 -14.18
N GLU A 49 -1.50 -26.94 -13.93
CA GLU A 49 -0.54 -26.50 -14.95
C GLU A 49 -0.40 -27.54 -16.09
N SER A 50 -0.57 -28.83 -15.80
CA SER A 50 -0.58 -29.91 -16.82
C SER A 50 -1.83 -29.92 -17.70
N MET A 51 -3.00 -29.55 -17.14
CA MET A 51 -4.29 -29.55 -17.84
C MET A 51 -4.59 -28.21 -18.52
N PHE A 52 -4.10 -27.12 -17.93
CA PHE A 52 -4.36 -25.73 -18.31
C PHE A 52 -3.04 -24.94 -18.33
N PRO A 53 -2.19 -25.13 -19.35
CA PRO A 53 -0.87 -24.51 -19.40
C PRO A 53 -0.91 -22.99 -19.60
N ILE A 54 -2.04 -22.46 -20.09
CA ILE A 54 -2.26 -21.03 -20.27
C ILE A 54 -3.07 -20.52 -19.06
N PRO A 55 -2.52 -19.57 -18.27
CA PRO A 55 -3.21 -19.04 -17.12
C PRO A 55 -4.46 -18.25 -17.56
N SER A 56 -5.52 -18.34 -16.76
CA SER A 56 -6.72 -17.55 -16.96
C SER A 56 -6.46 -16.04 -16.76
N GLN A 57 -7.20 -15.19 -17.46
CA GLN A 57 -7.18 -13.74 -17.25
C GLN A 57 -7.57 -13.31 -15.82
N PHE A 58 -8.23 -14.21 -15.07
CA PHE A 58 -8.64 -14.00 -13.68
C PHE A 58 -7.61 -14.53 -12.67
N GLU A 59 -6.54 -15.18 -13.14
CA GLU A 59 -5.46 -15.63 -12.27
C GLU A 59 -4.53 -14.47 -11.92
N LEU A 60 -4.07 -14.46 -10.67
CA LEU A 60 -3.03 -13.55 -10.22
C LEU A 60 -1.67 -14.00 -10.76
N PRO A 61 -0.73 -13.07 -11.03
CA PRO A 61 0.66 -13.43 -11.31
C PRO A 61 1.26 -14.27 -10.16
N ARG A 62 2.27 -15.09 -10.47
CA ARG A 62 2.82 -16.10 -9.54
C ARG A 62 3.37 -15.51 -8.23
N GLU A 63 3.81 -14.26 -8.26
CA GLU A 63 4.37 -13.52 -7.12
C GLU A 63 3.27 -12.95 -6.22
N TYR A 64 2.04 -12.86 -6.74
CA TYR A 64 0.92 -12.28 -6.04
C TYR A 64 0.04 -13.36 -5.43
N ARG A 65 -0.39 -13.10 -4.20
CA ARG A 65 -1.43 -13.88 -3.53
C ARG A 65 -2.62 -13.00 -3.28
N ASN A 66 -3.82 -13.58 -3.40
CA ASN A 66 -5.01 -12.86 -3.02
C ASN A 66 -5.01 -12.68 -1.49
N ARG A 67 -4.90 -11.44 -1.04
CA ARG A 67 -4.90 -11.08 0.39
C ARG A 67 -6.32 -10.96 0.95
N PHE A 68 -7.28 -10.62 0.10
CA PHE A 68 -8.63 -10.26 0.52
C PHE A 68 -9.62 -11.27 -0.03
N LEU A 69 -10.44 -11.84 0.85
CA LEU A 69 -11.48 -12.75 0.40
C LEU A 69 -12.64 -11.96 -0.21
N HIS A 70 -12.91 -10.77 0.34
CA HIS A 70 -14.05 -9.94 -0.03
C HIS A 70 -13.65 -8.60 -0.65
N MET A 71 -14.48 -8.10 -1.57
CA MET A 71 -14.24 -6.85 -2.27
C MET A 71 -14.22 -5.62 -1.35
N HIS A 72 -15.02 -5.61 -0.28
CA HIS A 72 -15.05 -4.46 0.63
C HIS A 72 -13.71 -4.28 1.37
N GLU A 73 -13.08 -5.39 1.80
CA GLU A 73 -11.79 -5.37 2.50
C GLU A 73 -10.71 -4.73 1.61
N LEU A 74 -10.72 -5.08 0.32
CA LEU A 74 -9.83 -4.49 -0.68
C LEU A 74 -10.08 -2.99 -0.86
N GLN A 75 -11.34 -2.57 -0.90
CA GLN A 75 -11.72 -1.16 -1.05
C GLN A 75 -11.29 -0.34 0.17
N GLU A 76 -11.52 -0.84 1.37
CA GLU A 76 -11.09 -0.20 2.63
C GLU A 76 -9.56 -0.07 2.68
N TRP A 77 -8.85 -1.14 2.30
CA TRP A 77 -7.39 -1.12 2.25
C TRP A 77 -6.86 -0.10 1.24
N ARG A 78 -7.47 0.00 0.06
CA ARG A 78 -7.12 1.00 -0.97
C ARG A 78 -7.38 2.41 -0.44
N ALA A 79 -8.56 2.67 0.10
CA ALA A 79 -8.93 3.98 0.65
C ALA A 79 -7.98 4.42 1.77
N TYR A 80 -7.58 3.50 2.66
CA TYR A 80 -6.59 3.78 3.69
C TYR A 80 -5.23 4.15 3.10
N ARG A 81 -4.73 3.37 2.14
CA ARG A 81 -3.45 3.67 1.48
C ARG A 81 -3.47 4.99 0.73
N ASP A 82 -4.57 5.32 0.06
CA ASP A 82 -4.68 6.54 -0.72
C ASP A 82 -4.73 7.77 0.19
N LYS A 83 -5.42 7.69 1.34
CA LYS A 83 -5.35 8.72 2.39
C LYS A 83 -3.92 8.89 2.91
N LEU A 84 -3.23 7.78 3.22
CA LEU A 84 -1.85 7.85 3.71
C LEU A 84 -0.93 8.51 2.69
N LYS A 85 -0.99 8.09 1.41
CA LYS A 85 -0.24 8.72 0.32
C LYS A 85 -0.53 10.21 0.24
N PHE A 86 -1.80 10.62 0.27
CA PHE A 86 -2.18 12.02 0.25
C PHE A 86 -1.49 12.81 1.38
N TRP A 87 -1.60 12.35 2.62
CA TRP A 87 -0.96 12.99 3.77
C TRP A 87 0.56 13.04 3.64
N THR A 88 1.22 11.96 3.18
CA THR A 88 2.67 11.97 2.96
C THR A 88 3.11 12.99 1.91
N HIS A 89 2.35 13.15 0.81
CA HIS A 89 2.66 14.13 -0.22
C HIS A 89 2.43 15.56 0.29
N CYS A 90 1.36 15.81 1.06
CA CYS A 90 1.14 17.10 1.69
C CYS A 90 2.29 17.49 2.63
N VAL A 91 2.73 16.57 3.50
CA VAL A 91 3.86 16.81 4.41
C VAL A 91 5.16 17.03 3.65
N LEU A 92 5.42 16.24 2.59
CA LEU A 92 6.62 16.43 1.77
C LEU A 92 6.61 17.80 1.08
N ALA A 93 5.47 18.21 0.52
CA ALA A 93 5.32 19.51 -0.12
C ALA A 93 5.52 20.67 0.87
N THR A 94 4.98 20.58 2.08
CA THR A 94 5.18 21.63 3.10
C THR A 94 6.64 21.72 3.54
N LEU A 95 7.34 20.58 3.69
CA LEU A 95 8.77 20.57 3.99
C LEU A 95 9.59 21.22 2.86
N ILE A 96 9.31 20.89 1.60
CA ILE A 96 9.99 21.50 0.45
C ILE A 96 9.76 23.02 0.45
N MET A 97 8.51 23.47 0.58
CA MET A 97 8.20 24.90 0.63
C MET A 97 8.87 25.62 1.81
N PHE A 98 8.92 24.97 2.97
CA PHE A 98 9.62 25.50 4.14
C PHE A 98 11.12 25.66 3.87
N THR A 99 11.78 24.65 3.29
CA THR A 99 13.22 24.74 2.96
C THR A 99 13.51 25.85 1.96
N ILE A 100 12.67 26.02 0.93
CA ILE A 100 12.78 27.11 -0.04
C ILE A 100 12.61 28.46 0.67
N PHE A 101 11.57 28.60 1.49
CA PHE A 101 11.33 29.84 2.22
C PHE A 101 12.48 30.21 3.15
N SER A 102 13.01 29.24 3.91
CA SER A 102 14.17 29.44 4.77
C SER A 102 15.43 29.84 4.00
N PHE A 103 15.65 29.26 2.82
CA PHE A 103 16.78 29.62 1.96
C PHE A 103 16.69 31.06 1.45
N PHE A 104 15.48 31.50 1.04
CA PHE A 104 15.25 32.86 0.56
C PHE A 104 14.92 33.87 1.66
N ALA A 105 14.83 33.44 2.93
CA ALA A 105 14.39 34.28 4.05
C ALA A 105 15.25 35.55 4.19
N GLU A 106 16.58 35.44 4.07
CA GLU A 106 17.48 36.60 4.16
C GLU A 106 17.26 37.60 3.01
N GLN A 107 17.08 37.11 1.78
CA GLN A 107 16.79 37.96 0.62
C GLN A 107 15.41 38.62 0.72
N LEU A 108 14.40 37.89 1.22
CA LEU A 108 13.05 38.39 1.47
C LEU A 108 13.02 39.42 2.60
N ILE A 109 13.80 39.23 3.68
CA ILE A 109 13.93 40.18 4.78
C ILE A 109 14.60 41.47 4.29
N ALA A 110 15.67 41.35 3.49
CA ALA A 110 16.35 42.51 2.89
C ALA A 110 15.41 43.29 1.96
N LEU A 111 14.64 42.60 1.13
CA LEU A 111 13.64 43.22 0.25
C LEU A 111 12.52 43.90 1.05
N LYS A 112 11.99 43.25 2.09
CA LYS A 112 10.95 43.81 2.97
C LYS A 112 11.43 45.08 3.69
N ARG A 113 12.69 45.11 4.17
CA ARG A 113 13.30 46.30 4.79
C ARG A 113 13.47 47.46 3.80
N LYS A 114 13.67 47.15 2.51
CA LYS A 114 13.79 48.15 1.44
C LYS A 114 12.43 48.74 1.02
N ILE A 115 11.38 47.91 1.01
CA ILE A 115 10.02 48.32 0.61
C ILE A 115 9.27 49.04 1.75
N PHE A 116 9.48 48.64 3.00
CA PHE A 116 8.91 49.31 4.19
C PHE A 116 10.03 49.92 5.05
N PRO A 117 10.53 51.13 4.71
CA PRO A 117 11.43 51.85 5.60
C PRO A 117 10.68 52.20 6.90
N ARG A 118 11.17 51.65 8.01
CA ARG A 118 10.63 51.84 9.36
C ARG A 118 10.58 53.34 9.66
N ARG A 119 9.39 53.98 9.67
CA ARG A 119 9.22 55.33 10.21
C ARG A 119 9.73 55.33 11.65
N ARG A 120 10.89 55.97 11.90
CA ARG A 120 11.32 56.30 13.26
C ARG A 120 10.30 57.28 13.82
N ILE A 121 9.44 56.82 14.72
CA ILE A 121 8.66 57.73 15.57
C ILE A 121 9.68 58.33 16.55
N HIS A 122 10.07 59.58 16.31
CA HIS A 122 10.87 60.36 17.25
C HIS A 122 9.99 60.64 18.46
N LYS A 123 10.21 59.94 19.57
CA LYS A 123 9.54 60.22 20.84
C LYS A 123 10.27 61.43 21.43
N GLU A 124 9.74 62.63 21.21
CA GLU A 124 10.28 63.84 21.84
C GLU A 124 10.23 63.68 23.36
N ALA A 125 11.40 63.71 23.99
CA ALA A 125 11.54 63.78 25.43
C ALA A 125 11.18 65.20 25.88
N SER A 126 10.01 65.38 26.50
CA SER A 126 9.66 66.64 27.16
C SER A 126 10.51 66.80 28.44
N PRO A 127 11.21 67.95 28.63
CA PRO A 127 12.08 68.15 29.76
C PRO A 127 11.29 68.53 31.03
N ASN A 128 11.71 67.97 32.15
CA ASN A 128 11.28 68.28 33.50
C ASN A 128 11.09 69.79 33.75
N ARG A 129 9.95 70.17 34.32
CA ARG A 129 9.81 71.41 35.11
C ARG A 129 9.45 71.05 36.55
N ILE A 130 10.49 70.98 37.38
CA ILE A 130 10.42 71.26 38.82
C ILE A 130 10.86 72.72 38.97
N ARG A 131 10.02 73.59 39.58
CA ARG A 131 10.40 74.48 40.69
C ARG A 131 9.31 75.51 41.03
N VAL A 132 8.99 75.51 42.33
CA VAL A 132 8.50 76.56 43.25
C VAL A 132 7.10 77.11 43.00
#